data_AF-A0A6B0RSH6-F1
#
_entry.id   AF-A0A6B0RSH6-F1
#
_cell.length_a   1.000
_cell.length_b   1.000
_cell.length_c   1.000
_cell.angle_alpha   90.00
_cell.angle_beta   90.00
_cell.angle_gamma   90.00
#
_symmetry.space_group_name_H-M   'P 1'
#
loop_
_entity.id
_entity.type
_entity.pdbx_description
1 polymer ?
#
loop_
_entity_poly.entity_id
_entity_poly.type
_entity_poly.pdbx_seq_one_letter_code
_entity_poly.pdbx_strand_id
1 'polypeptide(L)' 'MPQRVCTYHELRFASVRLPGCPPGVDPMVSFPVALSCHCGPCRLSSTDCGGPRTQPLACDHPPLPDILFL' A
#
# COMPACT_ATOMS: atom_id res chain seq x y z
N MET A 1 9.47 27.40 -10.44
CA MET A 1 8.22 26.84 -9.89
C MET A 1 8.43 25.36 -9.61
N PRO A 2 8.07 24.84 -8.42
CA PRO A 2 8.10 23.40 -8.16
C PRO A 2 7.03 22.68 -8.99
N GLN A 3 7.35 21.50 -9.50
CA GLN A 3 6.39 20.63 -10.20
C GLN A 3 5.36 20.11 -9.19
N ARG A 4 4.07 20.07 -9.58
CA ARG A 4 2.97 19.61 -8.72
C ARG A 4 2.46 18.27 -9.23
N VAL A 5 2.25 17.33 -8.31
CA VAL A 5 1.67 16.00 -8.57
C VAL A 5 0.51 15.75 -7.61
N CYS A 6 -0.40 14.85 -7.97
CA CYS A 6 -1.44 14.38 -7.05
C CYS A 6 -0.80 13.46 -5.99
N THR A 7 -0.99 13.76 -4.71
CA THR A 7 -0.43 12.98 -3.61
C THR A 7 -1.32 13.01 -2.37
N TYR A 8 -1.02 12.15 -1.38
CA TYR A 8 -1.73 12.08 -0.11
C TYR A 8 -1.72 13.45 0.58
N HIS A 9 -2.88 13.92 1.00
CA HIS A 9 -3.00 15.07 1.91
C HIS A 9 -3.14 14.56 3.33
N GLU A 10 -4.23 13.85 3.61
CA GLU A 10 -4.46 13.15 4.87
C GLU A 10 -4.58 11.65 4.61
N LEU A 11 -3.99 10.85 5.50
CA LEU A 11 -4.05 9.39 5.44
C LEU A 11 -4.31 8.81 6.82
N ARG A 12 -4.83 7.58 6.84
CA ARG A 12 -4.81 6.72 8.02
C ARG A 12 -4.18 5.39 7.67
N PHE A 13 -3.64 4.70 8.67
CA PHE A 13 -3.21 3.31 8.50
C PHE A 13 -4.35 2.37 8.86
N ALA A 14 -4.71 1.51 7.91
CA ALA A 14 -5.54 0.35 8.16
C ALA A 14 -4.64 -0.88 8.22
N SER A 15 -5.10 -1.92 8.90
CA SER A 15 -4.34 -3.15 9.03
C SER A 15 -5.20 -4.37 8.75
N VAL A 16 -4.59 -5.39 8.16
CA VAL A 16 -5.22 -6.67 7.83
C VAL A 16 -4.32 -7.81 8.31
N ARG A 17 -4.94 -8.92 8.69
CA ARG A 17 -4.22 -10.13 9.08
C ARG A 17 -4.12 -11.06 7.88
N LEU A 18 -2.90 -11.37 7.44
CA LEU A 18 -2.66 -12.31 6.35
C LEU A 18 -2.73 -13.76 6.87
N PRO A 19 -3.46 -14.66 6.19
CA PRO A 19 -3.45 -16.07 6.50
C PRO A 19 -2.16 -16.76 6.01
N GLY A 20 -1.81 -17.90 6.62
CA GLY A 20 -0.74 -18.77 6.12
C GLY A 20 0.70 -18.35 6.46
N CYS A 21 0.91 -17.35 7.32
CA CYS A 21 2.25 -16.98 7.77
C CYS A 21 2.90 -18.08 8.65
N PRO A 22 4.21 -18.35 8.51
CA PRO A 22 4.93 -19.30 9.36
C PRO A 22 4.93 -18.90 10.85
N PRO A 23 5.15 -19.86 11.78
CA PRO A 23 5.28 -19.57 13.20
C PRO A 23 6.40 -18.55 13.47
N GLY A 24 6.11 -17.55 14.32
CA GLY A 24 7.05 -16.49 14.67
C GLY A 24 7.05 -15.28 13.74
N VAL A 25 6.29 -15.31 12.64
CA VAL A 25 6.05 -14.14 11.79
C VAL A 25 4.79 -13.42 12.26
N ASP A 26 4.85 -12.09 12.40
CA ASP A 26 3.65 -11.28 12.64
C ASP A 26 2.80 -11.23 11.36
N PRO A 27 1.57 -11.79 11.36
CA PRO A 27 0.70 -11.77 10.19
C PRO A 27 0.04 -10.41 9.94
N MET A 28 0.23 -9.41 10.80
CA MET A 28 -0.43 -8.12 10.67
C MET A 28 0.30 -7.20 9.68
N VAL A 29 -0.38 -6.79 8.62
CA VAL A 29 0.14 -5.84 7.63
C VAL A 29 -0.64 -4.54 7.70
N SER A 30 0.08 -3.42 7.80
CA SER A 30 -0.50 -2.08 7.79
C SER A 30 -0.26 -1.38 6.45
N PHE A 31 -1.29 -0.72 5.91
CA PHE A 31 -1.23 0.00 4.64
C PHE A 31 -1.91 1.37 4.74
N PRO A 32 -1.43 2.37 3.98
CA PRO A 32 -2.02 3.70 3.99
C PRO A 32 -3.35 3.73 3.22
N VAL A 33 -4.34 4.41 3.80
CA VAL A 33 -5.63 4.71 3.17
C VAL A 33 -5.73 6.22 3.02
N ALA A 34 -5.86 6.71 1.79
CA ALA A 34 -6.10 8.12 1.52
C ALA A 34 -7.44 8.55 2.13
N LEU A 35 -7.41 9.53 3.02
CA LEU A 35 -8.60 10.25 3.48
C LEU A 35 -8.88 11.45 2.58
N SER A 36 -7.82 12.09 2.08
CA SER A 36 -7.89 13.16 1.08
C SER A 36 -6.64 13.24 0.21
N CYS A 37 -6.77 13.86 -0.95
CA CYS A 37 -5.70 14.08 -1.91
C CYS A 37 -5.51 15.57 -2.18
N HIS A 38 -4.30 15.97 -2.57
CA HIS A 38 -4.01 17.33 -2.99
C HIS A 38 -2.94 17.36 -4.09
N CYS A 39 -2.83 18.49 -4.79
CA CYS A 39 -1.77 18.73 -5.77
C CYS A 39 -0.64 19.55 -5.15
N GLY A 40 0.51 18.94 -4.94
CA GLY A 40 1.66 19.55 -4.27
C GLY A 40 2.99 18.98 -4.76
N PRO A 41 4.13 19.43 -4.20
CA PRO A 41 5.41 18.78 -4.44
C PRO A 41 5.36 17.32 -3.94
N CYS A 42 5.99 16.40 -4.67
CA CYS A 42 6.11 15.02 -4.22
C CYS A 42 7.05 14.94 -3.01
N ARG A 43 6.62 14.24 -1.96
CA ARG A 43 7.35 14.16 -0.69
C ARG A 43 8.28 12.95 -0.68
N LEU A 44 9.55 13.14 -1.05
CA LEU A 44 10.55 12.05 -1.15
C LEU A 44 10.77 11.28 0.18
N SER A 45 10.44 11.88 1.33
CA SER A 45 10.58 11.22 2.63
C SER A 45 9.58 10.08 2.86
N SER A 46 8.47 10.05 2.13
CA SER A 46 7.36 9.10 2.34
C SER A 46 6.84 8.47 1.06
N THR A 47 7.24 8.98 -0.10
CA THR A 47 6.68 8.61 -1.39
C THR A 47 7.82 8.44 -2.39
N ASP A 48 7.77 7.34 -3.13
CA ASP A 48 8.68 7.07 -4.25
C ASP A 48 8.23 7.88 -5.48
N CYS A 49 8.93 8.97 -5.76
CA CYS A 49 8.58 9.95 -6.77
C CYS A 49 9.26 9.62 -8.12
N GLY A 50 8.48 9.41 -9.17
CA GLY A 50 9.02 9.12 -10.50
C GLY A 50 7.97 9.10 -11.59
N GLY A 51 8.33 8.57 -12.76
CA GLY A 51 7.40 8.32 -13.85
C GLY A 51 6.47 7.13 -13.59
N PRO A 52 5.59 6.79 -14.56
CA PRO A 52 4.71 5.64 -14.46
C PRO A 52 5.49 4.35 -14.15
N ARG A 53 5.05 3.62 -13.13
CA ARG A 53 5.59 2.30 -12.79
C ARG A 53 4.86 1.22 -13.58
N THR A 54 5.59 0.20 -14.02
CA THR A 54 5.03 -1.00 -14.68
C THR A 54 4.58 -2.06 -13.68
N GLN A 55 4.84 -1.86 -12.38
CA GLN A 55 4.49 -2.83 -11.34
C GLN A 55 2.96 -2.89 -11.15
N PRO A 56 2.35 -4.09 -11.19
CA PRO A 56 0.93 -4.24 -10.90
C PRO A 56 0.65 -3.95 -9.42
N LEU A 57 -0.57 -3.48 -9.15
CA LEU A 57 -1.08 -3.28 -7.78
C LEU A 57 -1.59 -4.60 -7.14
N ALA A 58 -1.50 -5.70 -7.86
CA ALA A 58 -1.93 -7.03 -7.45
C ALA A 58 -0.73 -7.98 -7.30
N CYS A 59 -0.91 -9.04 -6.52
CA CYS A 59 0.10 -10.08 -6.34
C CYS A 59 0.22 -10.96 -7.60
N ASP A 60 1.44 -11.43 -7.89
CA ASP A 60 1.69 -12.35 -9.02
C ASP A 60 1.03 -13.72 -8.83
N HIS A 61 0.90 -14.14 -7.56
CA HIS A 61 0.24 -15.39 -7.20
C HIS A 61 -1.22 -15.11 -6.81
N PRO A 62 -2.18 -15.90 -7.32
CA PRO A 62 -3.56 -15.80 -6.88
C PRO A 62 -3.63 -16.10 -5.37
N PRO A 63 -4.58 -15.48 -4.65
CA PRO A 63 -4.82 -15.86 -3.27
C PRO A 63 -5.09 -17.37 -3.23
N LEU A 64 -4.41 -18.07 -2.32
CA LEU A 64 -4.69 -19.48 -2.05
C LEU A 64 -6.21 -19.61 -1.84
N PRO A 65 -6.89 -20.53 -2.52
CA PRO A 65 -8.32 -20.74 -2.28
C PRO A 65 -8.51 -20.98 -0.78
N ASP A 66 -9.58 -20.40 -0.25
CA ASP A 66 -10.15 -20.48 1.10
C ASP A 66 -10.28 -21.94 1.65
N ILE A 67 -9.18 -22.70 1.73
CA ILE A 67 -9.17 -24.12 2.12
C ILE A 67 -8.77 -24.28 3.59
N LEU A 68 -8.68 -23.20 4.37
CA LEU A 68 -8.33 -23.28 5.80
C LEU A 68 -9.15 -22.37 6.73
N PHE A 69 -10.38 -22.00 6.33
CA PHE A 69 -11.38 -21.44 7.25
C PHE A 69 -12.48 -22.44 7.64
N LEU A 70 -12.19 -23.74 7.62
CA LEU A 70 -12.97 -24.80 8.29
C LEU A 70 -12.21 -25.37 9.49
#